data_AF-A0A4Y9A703-F1
#
_entry.id   AF-A0A4Y9A703-F1
#
_cell.length_a   1.000
_cell.length_b   1.000
_cell.length_c   1.000
_cell.angle_alpha   90.00
_cell.angle_beta   90.00
_cell.angle_gamma   90.00
#
_symmetry.space_group_name_H-M   'P 1'
#
loop_
_entity.id
_entity.type
_entity.pdbx_description
1 polymer ?
#
loop_
_entity_poly.entity_id
_entity_poly.type
_entity_poly.pdbx_seq_one_letter_code
_entity_poly.pdbx_strand_id
1 'polypeptide(L)'
;MTQSHSNTEERTFTHLTEIERGQLAAYLDEGVSLREIARRMGRDASTISRKKNRGTVQQIDTRRKNLYHLLRRRWRPCLRGKP
;
A
#
# COMPACT_ATOMS: atom_id res chain seq x y z
N MET A 1 25.11 5.50 38.78
CA MET A 1 24.24 4.57 38.03
C MET A 1 23.25 5.41 37.23
N THR A 2 23.25 5.29 35.90
CA THR A 2 22.38 6.10 35.03
C THR A 2 21.24 5.22 34.54
N GLN A 3 20.00 5.56 34.88
CA GLN A 3 18.82 4.80 34.50
C GLN A 3 18.34 5.27 33.11
N SER A 4 18.44 4.41 32.11
CA SER A 4 17.94 4.68 30.77
C SER A 4 16.44 4.33 30.71
N HIS A 5 15.57 5.32 30.85
CA HIS A 5 14.13 5.17 30.61
C HIS A 5 13.84 5.27 29.11
N SER A 6 13.67 4.15 28.42
CA SER A 6 13.13 4.09 27.06
C SER A 6 11.65 3.74 27.10
N ASN A 7 10.77 4.68 26.76
CA ASN A 7 9.30 4.56 26.71
C ASN A 7 8.76 4.15 25.32
N THR A 8 9.57 3.45 24.54
CA THR A 8 9.21 3.08 23.16
C THR A 8 8.52 1.73 23.17
N GLU A 9 7.18 1.73 23.08
CA GLU A 9 6.36 0.54 22.83
C GLU A 9 6.76 -0.11 21.50
N GLU A 10 6.84 -1.45 21.46
CA GLU A 10 7.15 -2.18 20.23
C GLU A 10 6.02 -2.03 19.21
N ARG A 11 6.34 -1.49 18.03
CA ARG A 11 5.38 -1.30 16.95
C ARG A 11 5.32 -2.54 16.07
N THR A 12 4.17 -3.19 15.99
CA THR A 12 3.95 -4.27 15.00
C THR A 12 3.63 -3.68 13.63
N PHE A 13 4.58 -3.76 12.69
CA PHE A 13 4.35 -3.35 11.31
C PHE A 13 3.62 -4.45 10.54
N THR A 14 2.29 -4.34 10.41
CA THR A 14 1.51 -5.28 9.59
C THR A 14 1.48 -4.82 8.13
N HIS A 15 1.97 -5.67 7.23
CA HIS A 15 1.88 -5.43 5.80
C HIS A 15 0.48 -5.77 5.28
N LEU A 16 -0.02 -5.02 4.29
CA LEU A 16 -1.22 -5.44 3.56
C LEU A 16 -0.94 -6.72 2.80
N THR A 17 -1.78 -7.71 3.06
CA THR A 17 -1.85 -8.99 2.35
C THR A 17 -2.19 -8.79 0.88
N GLU A 18 -1.99 -9.82 0.05
CA GLU A 18 -2.31 -9.74 -1.38
C GLU A 18 -3.82 -9.59 -1.62
N ILE A 19 -4.65 -10.19 -0.77
CA ILE A 19 -6.12 -10.09 -0.84
C ILE A 19 -6.57 -8.65 -0.59
N GLU A 20 -6.07 -8.02 0.48
CA GLU A 20 -6.38 -6.62 0.80
C GLU A 20 -5.91 -5.66 -0.32
N ARG A 21 -4.84 -6.01 -1.03
CA ARG A 21 -4.41 -5.24 -2.21
C ARG A 21 -5.39 -5.38 -3.38
N GLY A 22 -5.92 -6.59 -3.61
CA GLY A 22 -6.95 -6.83 -4.62
C GLY A 22 -8.24 -6.07 -4.32
N GLN A 23 -8.68 -6.09 -3.05
CA GLN A 23 -9.84 -5.33 -2.59
C GLN A 23 -9.63 -3.82 -2.75
N LEU A 24 -8.45 -3.31 -2.37
CA LEU A 24 -8.11 -1.90 -2.56
C LEU A 24 -8.13 -1.50 -4.04
N ALA A 25 -7.63 -2.35 -4.95
CA ALA A 25 -7.67 -2.09 -6.39
C ALA A 25 -9.11 -2.02 -6.92
N ALA A 26 -9.97 -2.97 -6.55
CA ALA A 26 -11.38 -2.98 -6.94
C ALA A 26 -12.11 -1.71 -6.48
N TYR A 27 -11.96 -1.31 -5.21
CA TYR A 27 -12.61 -0.10 -4.70
C TYR A 27 -12.08 1.20 -5.35
N LEU A 28 -10.82 1.23 -5.77
CA LEU A 28 -10.26 2.37 -6.49
C LEU A 28 -10.83 2.46 -7.91
N ASP A 29 -11.04 1.32 -8.58
CA ASP A 29 -11.69 1.25 -9.90
C ASP A 29 -13.17 1.68 -9.82
N GLU A 30 -13.84 1.38 -8.70
CA GLU A 30 -15.19 1.87 -8.38
C GLU A 30 -15.24 3.37 -8.03
N GLY A 31 -14.09 4.04 -7.89
CA GLY A 31 -14.03 5.47 -7.55
C GLY A 31 -14.32 5.80 -6.08
N VAL A 32 -14.27 4.81 -5.19
CA VAL A 32 -14.55 4.98 -3.76
C VAL A 32 -13.44 5.78 -3.08
N SER A 33 -13.81 6.66 -2.13
CA SER A 33 -12.84 7.46 -1.37
C SER A 33 -11.96 6.59 -0.45
N LEU A 34 -10.71 7.00 -0.25
CA LEU A 34 -9.75 6.25 0.59
C LEU A 34 -10.22 6.06 2.03
N ARG A 35 -10.93 7.03 2.60
CA ARG A 35 -11.48 6.95 3.95
C ARG A 35 -12.61 5.92 4.04
N GLU A 36 -13.42 5.82 2.99
CA GLU A 36 -14.48 4.82 2.93
C GLU A 36 -13.90 3.40 2.79
N ILE A 37 -12.88 3.25 1.96
CA ILE A 37 -12.15 1.98 1.82
C ILE A 37 -11.50 1.58 3.16
N ALA A 38 -10.97 2.54 3.91
CA ALA A 38 -10.41 2.34 5.25
C ALA A 38 -11.45 1.78 6.23
N ARG A 39 -12.66 2.36 6.25
CA ARG A 39 -13.77 1.88 7.08
C ARG A 39 -14.18 0.46 6.72
N ARG A 40 -14.29 0.14 5.43
CA ARG A 40 -14.69 -1.19 4.94
C ARG A 40 -13.66 -2.28 5.23
N MET A 41 -12.37 -1.97 5.12
CA MET A 41 -11.29 -2.93 5.36
C MET A 41 -10.82 -2.98 6.83
N GLY A 42 -11.33 -2.09 7.70
CA GLY A 42 -10.85 -1.99 9.09
C GLY A 42 -9.38 -1.59 9.21
N ARG A 43 -8.86 -0.83 8.24
CA ARG A 43 -7.46 -0.39 8.20
C ARG A 43 -7.37 1.12 8.31
N ASP A 44 -6.23 1.61 8.80
CA ASP A 44 -6.00 3.05 8.86
C ASP A 44 -5.92 3.69 7.46
N ALA A 45 -6.56 4.86 7.32
CA ALA A 45 -6.60 5.59 6.06
C ALA A 45 -5.20 6.04 5.59
N SER A 46 -4.28 6.30 6.52
CA SER A 46 -2.88 6.64 6.20
C SER A 46 -2.15 5.43 5.63
N THR A 47 -2.44 4.22 6.11
CA THR A 47 -1.89 2.98 5.56
C THR A 47 -2.32 2.77 4.11
N ILE A 48 -3.61 3.00 3.81
CA ILE A 48 -4.15 2.90 2.46
C ILE A 48 -3.58 4.00 1.55
N SER A 49 -3.52 5.24 2.02
CA SER A 49 -2.94 6.36 1.29
C SER A 49 -1.46 6.12 0.95
N ARG A 50 -0.65 5.68 1.92
CA ARG A 50 0.75 5.30 1.69
C ARG A 50 0.85 4.16 0.68
N LYS A 51 -0.04 3.17 0.75
CA LYS A 51 -0.02 2.04 -0.20
C LYS A 51 -0.36 2.48 -1.61
N LYS A 52 -1.41 3.28 -1.79
CA LYS A 52 -1.77 3.92 -3.06
C LYS A 52 -0.58 4.68 -3.60
N ASN A 53 -0.03 5.60 -2.81
CA ASN A 53 1.09 6.45 -3.20
C ASN A 53 2.31 5.59 -3.58
N ARG A 54 2.65 4.53 -2.85
CA ARG A 54 3.73 3.61 -3.28
C ARG A 54 3.51 2.95 -4.64
N GLY A 55 2.25 2.77 -5.07
CA GLY A 55 1.90 2.25 -6.40
C GLY A 55 1.98 3.30 -7.52
N THR A 56 1.82 4.58 -7.19
CA THR A 56 1.91 5.72 -8.12
C THR A 56 3.22 6.49 -8.04
N VAL A 57 4.02 6.30 -6.98
CA VAL A 57 5.24 7.04 -6.71
C VAL A 57 6.33 6.57 -7.66
N GLN A 58 6.97 7.58 -8.24
CA GLN A 58 8.14 7.51 -9.10
C GLN A 58 9.28 6.83 -8.33
N GLN A 59 9.54 5.54 -8.55
CA GLN A 59 10.68 4.87 -7.94
C GLN A 59 11.94 5.21 -8.74
N ILE A 60 12.98 5.61 -8.03
CA ILE A 60 14.28 5.99 -8.59
C ILE A 60 15.26 4.88 -8.22
N ASP A 61 15.91 4.25 -9.20
CA ASP A 61 16.97 3.27 -8.97
C ASP A 61 18.23 3.95 -8.38
N THR A 62 19.16 3.17 -7.82
CA THR A 62 20.48 3.61 -7.33
C THR A 62 21.24 4.43 -8.38
N ARG A 63 20.98 4.18 -9.67
CA ARG A 63 21.54 4.92 -10.83
C ARG A 63 20.75 6.18 -11.21
N ARG A 64 19.85 6.66 -10.34
CA ARG A 64 18.90 7.75 -10.61
C ARG A 64 18.01 7.54 -11.84
N LYS A 65 17.80 6.28 -12.24
CA LYS A 65 16.92 5.93 -13.36
C LYS A 65 15.48 5.80 -12.88
N ASN A 66 14.62 6.45 -13.62
CA ASN A 66 13.21 6.62 -13.35
C ASN A 66 12.42 5.36 -13.76
N LEU A 67 11.89 4.63 -12.79
CA LEU A 67 11.40 3.25 -12.92
C LEU A 67 9.87 3.20 -13.17
N TYR A 68 9.37 4.03 -14.08
CA TYR A 68 7.93 4.23 -14.28
C TYR A 68 7.19 3.07 -14.96
N HIS A 69 7.86 2.31 -15.83
CA HIS A 69 7.16 1.35 -16.69
C HIS A 69 6.89 -0.02 -16.06
N LEU A 70 7.54 -0.38 -14.95
CA LEU A 70 7.47 -1.74 -14.40
C LEU A 70 6.43 -1.91 -13.28
N LEU A 71 6.05 -0.85 -12.55
CA LEU A 71 5.08 -0.96 -11.44
C LEU A 71 3.61 -0.83 -11.86
N ARG A 72 3.30 -0.09 -12.94
CA ARG A 72 1.91 0.00 -13.47
C ARG A 72 1.40 -1.36 -13.99
N ARG A 73 2.32 -2.24 -14.40
CA ARG A 73 2.01 -3.62 -14.81
C ARG A 73 1.71 -4.55 -13.62
N ARG A 74 2.25 -4.27 -12.43
CA ARG A 74 2.10 -5.11 -11.23
C ARG A 74 0.86 -4.79 -10.39
N TRP A 75 0.21 -3.65 -10.66
CA TRP A 75 -1.08 -3.25 -10.07
C TRP A 75 -2.31 -3.69 -10.89
N ARG A 76 -2.15 -4.61 -11.86
CA ARG A 76 -3.27 -5.33 -12.45
C ARG A 76 -3.41 -6.70 -11.77
N PRO A 77 -4.28 -6.89 -10.76
CA PRO A 77 -4.72 -8.22 -10.41
C PRO A 77 -5.70 -8.71 -11.49
N CYS A 78 -5.36 -9.82 -12.14
CA CYS A 78 -6.26 -10.80 -12.74
C CYS A 78 -7.50 -10.29 -13.51
N LEU A 79 -7.30 -9.78 -14.73
CA LEU A 79 -8.35 -9.76 -15.78
C LEU A 79 -7.85 -10.35 -17.11
N ARG A 80 -7.12 -11.47 -17.06
CA ARG A 80 -6.90 -12.33 -18.24
C ARG A 80 -6.61 -13.74 -17.78
N GLY A 81 -7.59 -14.62 -17.97
CA GLY A 81 -7.53 -16.04 -17.60
C GLY A 81 -8.91 -16.65 -17.32
N LYS A 82 -9.91 -16.33 -18.14
CA LYS A 82 -11.07 -17.21 -18.35
C LYS A 82 -10.72 -18.05 -19.58
N PRO A 83 -10.49 -19.35 -19.40
CA PRO A 83 -11.37 -20.35 -20.01
C PRO A 83 -12.28 -21.00 -18.97
#